data_AF-A0A8X6GRS5-F1
#
_entry.id   AF-A0A8X6GRS5-F1
#
_cell.length_a   1.000
_cell.length_b   1.000
_cell.length_c   1.000
_cell.angle_alpha   90.00
_cell.angle_beta   90.00
_cell.angle_gamma   90.00
#
_symmetry.space_group_name_H-M   'P 1'
#
loop_
_entity.id
_entity.type
_entity.pdbx_description
1 polymer ?
#
loop_
_entity_poly.entity_id
_entity_poly.type
_entity_poly.pdbx_seq_one_letter_code
_entity_poly.pdbx_strand_id
1 'polypeptide(L)'
;MKALAGDTVGEPLLRSLWLGRLPNNTQTILTALKEDLAGLASVADKINDLANYSSINSVTPQTLDNRVAQLEKQVAQLTTLVGELTTIMRQSCSQSRNRNPPFKNRRSCSRDRFQK
;
A
#
# COMPACT_ATOMS: atom_id res chain seq x y z
N MET A 1 -5.32 20.39 -37.23
CA MET A 1 -5.37 19.55 -38.45
C MET A 1 -5.92 20.32 -39.63
N LYS A 2 -7.10 20.92 -39.55
CA LYS A 2 -7.65 21.79 -40.61
C LYS A 2 -6.70 22.94 -41.01
N ALA A 3 -6.10 23.62 -40.02
CA ALA A 3 -5.10 24.68 -40.25
C ALA A 3 -3.79 24.19 -40.91
N LEU A 4 -3.46 22.90 -40.81
CA LEU A 4 -2.24 22.32 -41.38
C LEU A 4 -2.46 21.79 -42.81
N ALA A 5 -3.67 21.32 -43.09
CA ALA A 5 -4.02 20.74 -44.38
C ALA A 5 -4.48 21.78 -45.41
N GLY A 6 -4.93 22.96 -44.97
CA GLY A 6 -5.56 23.95 -45.85
C GLY A 6 -6.90 23.45 -46.42
N ASP A 7 -7.49 24.23 -47.33
CA ASP A 7 -8.78 23.89 -47.98
C ASP A 7 -8.65 22.78 -49.04
N THR A 8 -7.45 22.22 -49.21
CA THR A 8 -7.13 21.24 -50.26
C THR A 8 -7.49 19.81 -49.87
N VAL A 9 -7.74 19.54 -48.59
CA VAL A 9 -8.02 18.19 -48.09
C VAL A 9 -9.48 18.09 -47.64
N GLY A 10 -10.21 17.17 -48.26
CA GLY A 10 -11.61 16.90 -47.93
C GLY A 10 -11.82 16.47 -46.48
N GLU A 11 -12.89 16.96 -45.88
CA GLU A 11 -13.33 16.64 -44.52
C GLU A 11 -13.37 15.13 -44.18
N PRO A 12 -13.81 14.20 -45.05
CA PRO A 12 -13.79 12.76 -44.73
C PRO A 12 -12.37 12.21 -44.55
N LEU A 13 -11.39 12.71 -45.31
CA LEU A 13 -10.00 12.28 -45.19
C LEU A 13 -9.35 12.83 -43.92
N LEU A 14 -9.62 14.10 -43.60
CA LEU A 14 -9.20 14.72 -42.34
C LEU A 14 -9.76 13.99 -41.13
N ARG A 15 -11.04 13.59 -41.18
CA ARG A 15 -11.69 12.81 -40.13
C ARG A 15 -11.00 11.46 -39.93
N SER A 16 -10.72 10.74 -41.01
CA SER A 16 -10.04 9.44 -40.94
C SER A 16 -8.63 9.56 -40.33
N LEU A 17 -7.83 10.51 -40.81
CA LEU A 17 -6.49 10.76 -40.28
C LEU A 17 -6.50 11.19 -38.81
N TRP A 18 -7.50 11.98 -38.41
CA TRP A 18 -7.62 12.45 -37.04
C TRP A 18 -8.03 11.34 -36.08
N LEU A 19 -9.04 10.53 -36.47
CA LEU A 19 -9.44 9.36 -35.69
C LEU A 19 -8.27 8.38 -35.55
N GLY A 20 -7.52 8.12 -36.62
CA GLY A 20 -6.37 7.21 -36.60
C GLY A 20 -5.23 7.62 -35.65
N ARG A 21 -5.19 8.87 -35.17
CA ARG A 21 -4.22 9.35 -34.18
C ARG A 21 -4.69 9.24 -32.73
N LEU A 22 -5.95 8.91 -32.48
CA LEU A 22 -6.52 8.81 -31.13
C LEU A 22 -6.38 7.40 -30.54
N PRO A 23 -6.41 7.24 -29.20
CA PRO A 23 -6.51 5.95 -28.55
C PRO A 23 -7.77 5.15 -28.98
N ASN A 24 -7.68 3.81 -29.00
CA ASN A 24 -8.71 2.92 -29.54
C ASN A 24 -10.08 3.07 -28.83
N ASN A 25 -10.07 3.31 -27.51
CA ASN A 25 -11.27 3.59 -26.71
C ASN A 25 -11.99 4.85 -27.20
N THR A 26 -11.25 5.92 -27.49
CA THR A 26 -11.82 7.17 -28.00
C THR A 26 -12.29 7.01 -29.45
N GLN A 27 -11.55 6.29 -30.30
CA GLN A 27 -11.94 6.01 -31.68
C GLN A 27 -13.30 5.32 -31.77
N THR A 28 -13.51 4.27 -30.95
CA THR A 28 -14.75 3.47 -30.97
C THR A 28 -15.99 4.30 -30.65
N ILE A 29 -15.86 5.26 -29.73
CA ILE A 29 -16.96 6.16 -29.35
C ILE A 29 -17.23 7.18 -30.47
N LEU A 30 -16.17 7.76 -31.03
CA LEU A 30 -16.29 8.80 -32.05
C LEU A 30 -16.71 8.27 -33.42
N THR A 31 -16.41 7.01 -33.75
CA THR A 31 -16.88 6.39 -35.01
C THR A 31 -18.38 6.16 -35.02
N ALA A 32 -19.00 5.96 -33.85
CA ALA A 32 -20.46 5.86 -33.71
C ALA A 32 -21.16 7.22 -33.85
N LEU A 33 -20.46 8.34 -33.59
CA LEU A 33 -21.02 9.70 -33.73
C LEU A 33 -20.96 10.19 -35.17
N LYS A 34 -22.07 10.69 -35.71
CA LYS A 34 -22.14 11.34 -37.02
C LYS A 34 -22.08 12.87 -36.90
N GLU A 35 -21.07 13.38 -36.20
CA GLU A 35 -20.84 14.82 -36.05
C GLU A 35 -19.77 15.33 -37.03
N ASP A 36 -19.74 16.65 -37.21
CA ASP A 36 -18.70 17.39 -37.92
C ASP A 36 -17.36 17.30 -37.18
N LEU A 37 -16.26 17.53 -37.89
CA LEU A 37 -14.92 17.36 -37.33
C LEU A 37 -14.67 18.21 -36.06
N ALA A 38 -15.28 19.39 -35.98
CA ALA A 38 -15.20 20.27 -34.82
C ALA A 38 -15.98 19.72 -33.61
N GLY A 39 -17.16 19.13 -33.83
CA GLY A 39 -17.96 18.48 -32.79
C GLY A 39 -17.25 17.25 -32.23
N LEU A 40 -16.73 16.40 -33.13
CA LEU A 40 -15.94 15.24 -32.76
C LEU A 40 -14.71 15.62 -31.92
N ALA A 41 -14.02 16.71 -32.27
CA ALA A 41 -12.89 17.20 -31.48
C ALA A 41 -13.30 17.57 -30.05
N SER A 42 -14.42 18.29 -29.88
CA SER A 42 -14.94 18.61 -28.55
C SER A 42 -15.33 17.36 -27.75
N VAL A 43 -15.91 16.35 -28.39
CA VAL A 43 -16.23 15.07 -27.74
C VAL A 43 -14.97 14.30 -27.35
N ALA A 44 -13.94 14.30 -28.20
CA ALA A 44 -12.66 13.69 -27.86
C ALA A 44 -12.00 14.35 -26.65
N ASP A 45 -12.02 15.68 -26.58
CA ASP A 45 -11.49 16.42 -25.43
C ASP A 45 -12.23 16.03 -24.14
N LYS A 46 -13.57 15.94 -24.20
CA LYS A 46 -14.38 15.46 -23.05
C LYS A 46 -14.06 14.03 -22.64
N ILE A 47 -13.88 13.12 -23.61
CA ILE A 47 -13.48 11.73 -23.33
C ILE A 47 -12.11 11.69 -22.66
N ASN A 48 -11.17 12.52 -23.13
CA ASN A 48 -9.83 12.62 -22.57
C ASN A 48 -9.86 13.15 -21.14
N ASP A 49 -10.68 14.17 -20.86
CA ASP A 49 -10.88 14.67 -19.49
C ASP A 49 -11.39 13.55 -18.57
N LEU A 50 -12.43 12.82 -18.99
CA LEU A 50 -12.99 11.69 -18.22
C LEU A 50 -11.99 10.55 -18.01
N ALA A 51 -11.18 10.22 -19.02
CA ALA A 51 -10.15 9.20 -18.93
C ALA A 51 -8.99 9.60 -18.01
N ASN A 52 -8.71 10.90 -17.88
CA ASN A 52 -7.66 11.39 -16.98
C ASN A 52 -8.11 11.36 -15.51
N TYR A 53 -9.40 11.56 -15.21
CA TYR A 53 -9.90 11.41 -13.84
C TYR A 53 -9.89 9.97 -13.33
N SER A 54 -9.99 8.97 -14.21
CA SER A 54 -9.89 7.56 -13.81
C SER A 54 -8.44 7.12 -13.59
N SER A 55 -7.46 7.70 -14.29
CA SER A 55 -6.05 7.41 -14.06
C SER A 55 -5.48 8.10 -12.81
N ILE A 56 -5.94 9.30 -12.45
CA ILE A 56 -5.51 9.99 -11.22
C ILE A 56 -6.03 9.29 -9.95
N ASN A 57 -7.21 8.68 -10.01
CA ASN A 57 -7.74 7.84 -8.91
C ASN A 57 -7.20 6.41 -8.93
N SER A 58 -6.52 6.00 -9.99
CA SER A 58 -5.76 4.76 -10.03
C SER A 58 -4.39 4.98 -9.40
N VAL A 59 -4.36 5.25 -8.08
CA VAL A 59 -3.21 4.79 -7.29
C VAL A 59 -3.17 3.29 -7.53
N THR A 60 -2.20 2.83 -8.33
CA THR A 60 -2.05 1.46 -8.76
C THR A 60 -2.36 0.52 -7.58
N PRO A 61 -3.43 -0.30 -7.62
CA PRO A 61 -3.82 -1.13 -6.48
C PRO A 61 -2.64 -1.98 -6.00
N GLN A 62 -1.80 -2.40 -6.93
CA GLN A 62 -0.53 -3.08 -6.70
C GLN A 62 0.41 -2.38 -5.70
N THR A 63 0.54 -1.05 -5.75
CA THR A 63 1.40 -0.31 -4.79
C THR A 63 0.77 -0.20 -3.41
N LEU A 64 -0.57 -0.17 -3.31
CA LEU A 64 -1.25 -0.16 -2.02
C LEU A 64 -1.19 -1.56 -1.39
N ASP A 65 -1.47 -2.60 -2.16
CA ASP A 65 -1.41 -3.99 -1.72
C ASP A 65 0.00 -4.37 -1.22
N ASN A 66 1.04 -3.94 -1.94
CA ASN A 66 2.43 -4.15 -1.53
C ASN A 66 2.77 -3.41 -0.22
N ARG A 67 2.27 -2.18 -0.04
CA ARG A 67 2.48 -1.41 1.20
C ARG A 67 1.71 -2.02 2.36
N VAL A 68 0.49 -2.50 2.14
CA VAL A 68 -0.33 -3.18 3.16
C VAL A 68 0.35 -4.48 3.57
N ALA A 69 0.78 -5.32 2.63
CA ALA A 69 1.51 -6.57 2.93
C ALA A 69 2.83 -6.31 3.68
N GLN A 70 3.55 -5.23 3.34
CA GLN A 70 4.75 -4.84 4.07
C GLN A 70 4.45 -4.39 5.51
N LEU A 71 3.38 -3.62 5.71
CA LEU A 71 2.95 -3.18 7.04
C LEU A 71 2.46 -4.36 7.89
N GLU A 72 1.70 -5.29 7.32
CA GLU A 72 1.27 -6.51 8.01
C GLU A 72 2.47 -7.35 8.49
N LYS A 73 3.50 -7.48 7.65
CA LYS A 73 4.75 -8.16 8.03
C LYS A 73 5.47 -7.46 9.18
N GLN A 74 5.53 -6.12 9.15
CA GLN A 74 6.14 -5.35 10.24
C GLN A 74 5.37 -5.49 11.55
N VAL A 75 4.03 -5.45 11.50
CA VAL A 75 3.18 -5.65 12.68
C VAL A 75 3.36 -7.05 13.25
N ALA A 76 3.42 -8.08 12.41
CA ALA A 76 3.69 -9.45 12.85
C ALA A 76 5.06 -9.57 13.56
N GLN A 77 6.11 -9.00 12.98
CA GLN A 77 7.45 -9.00 13.58
C GLN A 77 7.52 -8.23 14.90
N LEU A 78 6.87 -7.07 14.99
CA LEU A 78 6.80 -6.32 16.25
C LEU A 78 6.04 -7.12 17.31
N THR A 79 4.95 -7.79 16.93
CA THR A 79 4.16 -8.61 17.85
C THR A 79 4.97 -9.79 18.38
N THR A 80 5.76 -10.47 17.54
CA THR A 80 6.64 -11.57 17.98
C THR A 80 7.73 -11.07 18.92
N LEU A 81 8.39 -9.95 18.59
CA LEU A 81 9.43 -9.36 19.43
C LEU A 81 8.89 -8.92 20.79
N VAL A 82 7.70 -8.32 20.83
CA VAL A 82 7.04 -7.96 22.09
C VAL A 82 6.69 -9.23 22.89
N GLY A 83 6.20 -10.29 22.24
CA GLY A 83 5.98 -11.58 22.87
C GLY A 83 7.25 -12.14 23.53
N GLU A 84 8.35 -12.20 22.79
CA GLU A 84 9.64 -12.67 23.30
C GLU A 84 10.13 -11.81 24.47
N LEU A 85 10.08 -10.49 24.34
CA LEU A 85 10.53 -9.56 25.38
C LEU A 85 9.71 -9.69 26.67
N THR A 86 8.39 -9.90 26.55
CA THR A 86 7.53 -10.16 27.72
C THR A 86 7.84 -11.50 28.40
N THR A 87 8.18 -12.54 27.62
CA THR A 87 8.58 -13.85 28.19
C THR A 87 9.92 -13.76 28.92
N ILE A 88 10.91 -13.07 28.35
CA ILE A 88 12.20 -12.82 28.99
C ILE A 88 12.02 -12.04 30.30
N MET A 89 11.19 -11.00 30.29
CA MET A 89 10.87 -10.23 31.51
C MET A 89 10.23 -11.11 32.59
N ARG A 90 9.25 -11.95 32.22
CA ARG A 90 8.60 -12.87 33.17
C ARG A 90 9.56 -13.90 33.76
N GLN A 91 10.46 -14.46 32.94
CA GLN A 91 11.48 -15.41 33.39
C GLN A 91 12.49 -14.75 34.32
N SER A 92 12.97 -13.54 33.99
CA SER A 92 13.94 -12.78 34.79
C SER A 92 13.39 -12.44 36.19
N CYS A 93 12.12 -12.03 36.28
CA CYS A 93 11.45 -11.78 37.57
C CYS A 93 11.29 -13.07 38.41
N SER A 94 11.02 -14.20 37.75
CA SER A 94 10.83 -15.49 38.43
C SER A 94 12.15 -16.05 38.98
N GLN A 95 13.26 -15.88 38.24
CA GLN A 95 14.60 -16.30 38.67
C GLN A 95 15.09 -15.53 39.91
N SER A 96 14.75 -14.23 40.00
CA SER A 96 15.17 -13.38 41.12
C SER A 96 14.57 -13.81 42.47
N ARG A 97 13.35 -14.36 42.48
CA ARG A 97 12.66 -14.81 43.71
C ARG A 97 13.24 -16.11 44.27
N ASN A 98 13.86 -16.94 43.44
CA ASN A 98 14.46 -18.21 43.86
C ASN A 98 15.92 -18.09 44.32
N ARG A 99 16.54 -16.90 44.26
CA ARG A 99 17.91 -16.66 44.74
C ARG A 99 18.04 -16.31 46.21
N ASN A 100 16.93 -16.18 46.93
CA ASN A 100 16.98 -16.14 48.40
C ASN A 100 16.86 -17.58 48.91
N PRO A 101 17.97 -18.28 49.22
CA PRO A 101 17.84 -19.49 50.02
C PRO A 101 17.12 -19.09 51.30
N PRO A 102 16.15 -19.89 51.79
CA PRO A 102 15.63 -19.66 53.12
C PRO A 102 16.86 -19.72 54.03
N PHE A 103 17.17 -18.60 54.67
CA PHE A 103 18.14 -18.56 55.75
C PHE A 103 17.69 -19.65 56.71
N LYS A 104 18.33 -20.83 56.62
CA LYS A 104 18.15 -21.91 57.56
C LYS A 104 18.61 -21.28 58.85
N ASN A 105 17.64 -20.90 59.66
CA ASN A 105 17.78 -20.54 61.04
C ASN A 105 18.30 -21.80 61.74
N ARG A 106 19.60 -22.08 61.55
CA ARG A 106 20.39 -23.00 62.35
C ARG A 106 20.44 -22.33 63.71
N ARG A 107 19.37 -22.52 64.50
CA ARG A 107 19.53 -22.54 65.95
C ARG A 107 20.61 -23.57 66.21
N SER A 108 21.80 -23.07 66.51
CA SER A 108 22.98 -23.85 66.81
C SER A 108 22.66 -24.81 67.94
N CYS A 109 22.44 -26.08 67.59
CA CYS A 109 22.75 -27.18 68.48
C CYS A 109 24.27 -27.16 68.68
N SER A 110 24.76 -26.31 69.58
CA SER A 110 26.11 -26.42 70.11
C SER A 110 26.02 -26.62 71.62
N ARG A 111 26.39 -27.84 71.99
CA ARG A 111 26.71 -28.25 73.36
C ARG A 111 27.72 -27.28 73.98
N ASP A 112 27.48 -26.88 75.21
CA ASP A 112 28.53 -26.63 76.22
C ASP A 112 27.87 -26.88 77.59
N ARG A 113 28.11 -28.02 78.25
CA ARG A 113 29.24 -28.27 79.18
C ARG A 113 29.49 -27.08 80.09
N PHE A 114 28.92 -27.07 81.29
CA PHE A 114 29.36 -26.40 82.54
C PHE A 114 28.22 -26.64 83.57
N GLN A 115 28.37 -26.96 84.86
CA GLN A 115 29.48 -27.35 85.73
C GLN A 115 28.85 -27.73 87.11
N LYS A 116 29.47 -28.69 87.83
CA LYS A 116 29.38 -29.00 89.28
C LYS A 116 28.06 -29.48 89.90
#